data_AF-A0A7Y5SF44-F1
#
_entry.id   AF-A0A7Y5SF44-F1
#
_cell.length_a   1.000
_cell.length_b   1.000
_cell.length_c   1.000
_cell.angle_alpha   90.00
_cell.angle_beta   90.00
_cell.angle_gamma   90.00
#
_symmetry.space_group_name_H-M   'P 1'
#
loop_
_entity.id
_entity.type
_entity.pdbx_description
1 polymer ?
#
loop_
_entity_poly.entity_id
_entity_poly.type
_entity_poly.pdbx_seq_one_letter_code
_entity_poly.pdbx_strand_id
1 'polypeptide(L)'
;EVVGRFDETVDGADEDSYNARLIEAGGRIVLVPGIRSTYYPRRTLRALAKQYHEYGAAKGVLLSRGRPLQPRHFAPAAMVAGGPALLVLGLGSKWPRRLLKVLAVLYVAGGMTASSRAARKTGANPFLTFAAMATMHASYGLGFIQGAWRERRRLAAEG
;
A
#
# COMPACT_ATOMS: atom_id res chain seq x y z
N GLU A 1 4.94 -2.21 31.22
CA GLU A 1 4.66 -2.16 29.76
C GLU A 1 4.03 -3.47 29.34
N VAL A 2 2.88 -3.46 28.63
CA VAL A 2 2.10 -4.69 28.32
C VAL A 2 2.71 -5.48 27.16
N VAL A 3 3.28 -4.81 26.16
CA VAL A 3 3.79 -5.44 24.91
C VAL A 3 5.17 -4.92 24.47
N GLY A 4 5.92 -4.30 25.40
CA GLY A 4 7.22 -3.68 25.13
C GLY A 4 7.13 -2.38 24.30
N ARG A 5 8.30 -1.89 23.86
CA ARG A 5 8.45 -0.66 23.05
C ARG A 5 8.22 -0.92 21.56
N PHE A 6 8.15 0.16 20.77
CA PHE A 6 8.10 0.07 19.31
C PHE A 6 9.27 -0.75 18.75
N ASP A 7 8.98 -1.50 17.69
CA ASP A 7 10.01 -2.21 16.94
C ASP A 7 10.69 -1.21 15.99
N GLU A 8 11.82 -0.65 16.42
CA GLU A 8 12.60 0.33 15.67
C GLU A 8 13.20 -0.25 14.37
N THR A 9 13.14 -1.57 14.16
CA THR A 9 13.62 -2.22 12.94
C THR A 9 12.58 -2.23 11.81
N VAL A 10 11.36 -1.70 12.04
CA VAL A 10 10.31 -1.56 11.01
C VAL A 10 9.94 -0.08 10.84
N ASP A 11 10.75 0.64 10.09
CA ASP A 11 10.46 2.04 9.77
C ASP A 11 9.18 2.14 8.92
N GLY A 12 8.23 2.97 9.37
CA GLY A 12 6.93 3.21 8.72
C GLY A 12 5.81 2.19 9.00
N ALA A 13 6.03 1.17 9.85
CA ALA A 13 4.97 0.28 10.36
C ALA A 13 5.22 -0.19 11.80
N ASP A 14 5.95 0.62 12.57
CA ASP A 14 6.17 0.50 14.00
C ASP A 14 4.84 0.46 14.78
N GLU A 15 3.91 1.35 14.44
CA GLU A 15 2.57 1.40 15.01
C GLU A 15 1.78 0.13 14.70
N ASP A 16 1.83 -0.37 13.46
CA ASP A 16 1.13 -1.60 13.07
C ASP A 16 1.67 -2.81 13.86
N SER A 17 2.99 -2.90 14.03
CA SER A 17 3.64 -3.95 14.81
C SER A 17 3.24 -3.88 16.29
N TYR A 18 3.22 -2.66 16.86
CA TYR A 18 2.79 -2.43 18.23
C TYR A 18 1.31 -2.81 18.44
N ASN A 19 0.43 -2.31 17.57
CA ASN A 19 -1.00 -2.56 17.61
C ASN A 19 -1.33 -4.06 17.46
N ALA A 20 -0.63 -4.77 16.57
CA ALA A 20 -0.78 -6.21 16.42
C ALA A 20 -0.45 -6.94 17.73
N ARG A 21 0.70 -6.65 18.34
CA ARG A 21 1.10 -7.27 19.63
C ARG A 21 0.12 -6.92 20.75
N LEU A 22 -0.36 -5.68 20.81
CA LEU A 22 -1.35 -5.24 21.79
C LEU A 22 -2.65 -6.05 21.68
N ILE A 23 -3.16 -6.25 20.47
CA ILE A 23 -4.36 -7.06 20.21
C ILE A 23 -4.09 -8.54 20.55
N GLU A 24 -2.94 -9.09 20.15
CA GLU A 24 -2.52 -10.46 20.48
C GLU A 24 -2.47 -10.69 22.00
N ALA A 25 -2.10 -9.66 22.77
CA ALA A 25 -2.09 -9.67 24.24
C ALA A 25 -3.47 -9.42 24.89
N GLY A 26 -4.57 -9.38 24.11
CA GLY A 26 -5.93 -9.13 24.60
C GLY A 26 -6.26 -7.65 24.87
N GLY A 27 -5.37 -6.74 24.46
CA GLY A 27 -5.59 -5.30 24.51
C GLY A 27 -6.64 -4.82 23.51
N ARG A 28 -7.09 -3.58 23.70
CA ARG A 28 -8.09 -2.93 22.83
C ARG A 28 -7.54 -1.60 22.35
N ILE A 29 -7.76 -1.30 21.07
CA ILE A 29 -7.46 0.00 20.48
C ILE A 29 -8.74 0.85 20.57
N VAL A 30 -8.65 1.98 21.25
CA VAL A 30 -9.79 2.89 21.47
C VAL A 30 -9.58 4.15 20.65
N LEU A 31 -10.59 4.53 19.86
CA LEU A 31 -10.64 5.83 19.22
C LEU A 31 -11.22 6.84 20.20
N VAL A 32 -10.46 7.88 20.54
CA VAL A 32 -10.91 8.97 21.41
C VAL A 32 -11.25 10.20 20.55
N PRO A 33 -12.54 10.50 20.28
CA PRO A 33 -12.93 11.54 19.32
C PRO A 33 -12.51 12.97 19.71
N GLY A 34 -12.21 13.19 21.00
CA GLY A 34 -11.73 14.48 21.50
C GLY A 34 -10.29 14.82 21.09
N ILE A 35 -9.50 13.82 20.69
CA ILE A 35 -8.11 14.04 20.23
C ILE A 35 -8.15 14.51 18.78
N ARG A 36 -7.70 15.75 18.54
CA ARG A 36 -7.60 16.34 17.21
C ARG A 36 -6.15 16.42 16.77
N SER A 37 -5.86 15.94 15.57
CA SER A 37 -4.56 16.06 14.91
C SER A 37 -4.72 16.76 13.58
N THR A 38 -3.87 17.76 13.31
CA THR A 38 -3.86 18.47 12.04
C THR A 38 -2.96 17.72 11.06
N TYR A 39 -3.56 17.13 10.03
CA TYR A 39 -2.82 16.44 8.98
C TYR A 39 -2.42 17.38 7.86
N TYR A 40 -1.13 17.35 7.49
CA TYR A 40 -0.59 18.12 6.38
C TYR A 40 -0.30 17.19 5.19
N PRO A 41 -1.15 17.19 4.15
CA PRO A 41 -0.94 16.36 2.98
C PRO A 41 0.31 16.79 2.19
N ARG A 42 0.88 15.85 1.45
CA ARG A 42 2.01 16.13 0.56
C ARG A 42 1.56 17.04 -0.58
N ARG A 43 2.37 18.07 -0.86
CA ARG A 43 2.08 19.09 -1.88
C ARG A 43 2.40 18.65 -3.32
N THR A 44 3.14 17.55 -3.50
CA THR A 44 3.57 17.08 -4.82
C THR A 44 3.40 15.58 -4.96
N LEU A 45 3.16 15.11 -6.19
CA LEU A 45 3.10 13.67 -6.50
C LEU A 45 4.41 12.95 -6.18
N ARG A 46 5.56 13.60 -6.32
CA ARG A 46 6.86 13.01 -5.95
C ARG A 46 6.95 12.75 -4.44
N ALA A 47 6.57 13.73 -3.62
CA ALA A 47 6.58 13.57 -2.17
C ALA A 47 5.54 12.53 -1.71
N LEU A 48 4.38 12.49 -2.38
CA LEU A 48 3.35 11.47 -2.15
C LEU A 48 3.87 10.07 -2.51
N ALA A 49 4.53 9.93 -3.65
CA ALA A 49 5.11 8.66 -4.11
C ALA A 49 6.17 8.14 -3.12
N LYS A 50 7.06 9.03 -2.62
CA LYS A 50 8.06 8.64 -1.62
C LYS A 50 7.39 8.08 -0.36
N GLN A 51 6.42 8.82 0.20
CA GLN A 51 5.70 8.39 1.40
C GLN A 51 4.97 7.06 1.20
N TYR A 52 4.24 6.90 0.09
CA TYR A 52 3.52 5.65 -0.17
C TYR A 52 4.44 4.48 -0.49
N HIS A 53 5.61 4.74 -1.08
CA HIS A 53 6.65 3.74 -1.24
C HIS A 53 7.18 3.23 0.11
N GLU A 54 7.45 4.13 1.05
CA GLU A 54 7.87 3.78 2.42
C GLU A 54 6.79 2.93 3.11
N TYR A 55 5.51 3.33 3.03
CA TYR A 55 4.40 2.54 3.58
C TYR A 55 4.27 1.15 2.95
N GLY A 56 4.42 1.07 1.63
CA GLY A 56 4.45 -0.21 0.93
C GLY A 56 5.59 -1.08 1.46
N ALA A 57 6.81 -0.53 1.51
CA ALA A 57 8.00 -1.24 1.96
C ALA A 57 7.82 -1.80 3.37
N ALA A 58 7.33 -0.99 4.31
CA ALA A 58 7.07 -1.41 5.67
C ALA A 58 6.08 -2.59 5.74
N LYS A 59 5.00 -2.56 4.95
CA LYS A 59 4.05 -3.70 4.85
C LYS A 59 4.71 -4.94 4.24
N GLY A 60 5.61 -4.79 3.28
CA GLY A 60 6.39 -5.89 2.73
C GLY A 60 7.32 -6.55 3.77
N VAL A 61 7.95 -5.73 4.63
CA VAL A 61 8.76 -6.21 5.77
C VAL A 61 7.89 -7.00 6.74
N LEU A 62 6.75 -6.44 7.16
CA LEU A 62 5.82 -7.11 8.06
C LEU A 62 5.35 -8.47 7.51
N LEU A 63 4.98 -8.55 6.23
CA LEU A 63 4.63 -9.82 5.58
C LEU A 63 5.77 -10.84 5.71
N SER A 64 7.01 -10.41 5.48
CA SER A 64 8.18 -11.30 5.48
C SER A 64 8.53 -11.80 6.87
N ARG A 65 8.12 -11.08 7.92
CA ARG A 65 8.21 -11.49 9.33
C ARG A 65 6.98 -12.29 9.81
N GLY A 66 6.10 -12.71 8.91
CA GLY A 66 4.92 -13.51 9.24
C GLY A 66 3.78 -12.74 9.90
N ARG A 67 3.78 -11.40 9.85
CA ARG A 67 2.69 -10.60 10.43
C ARG A 67 1.45 -10.60 9.53
N PRO A 68 0.24 -10.76 10.10
CA PRO A 68 -0.98 -10.84 9.31
C PRO A 68 -1.30 -9.51 8.64
N LEU A 69 -1.59 -9.55 7.34
CA LEU A 69 -2.04 -8.39 6.57
C LEU A 69 -3.43 -8.63 6.00
N GLN A 70 -4.22 -7.57 5.93
CA GLN A 70 -5.53 -7.64 5.26
C GLN A 70 -5.40 -7.78 3.73
N PRO A 71 -6.33 -8.47 3.05
CA PRO A 71 -6.28 -8.72 1.60
C PRO A 71 -6.08 -7.46 0.75
N ARG A 72 -6.66 -6.33 1.16
CA ARG A 72 -6.54 -5.04 0.46
C ARG A 72 -5.10 -4.53 0.32
N HIS A 73 -4.20 -4.92 1.23
CA HIS A 73 -2.79 -4.51 1.19
C HIS A 73 -2.03 -5.16 0.03
N PHE A 74 -2.53 -6.27 -0.51
CA PHE A 74 -1.88 -6.98 -1.61
C PHE A 74 -2.30 -6.45 -2.98
N ALA A 75 -3.45 -5.78 -3.08
CA ALA A 75 -4.00 -5.33 -4.36
C ALA A 75 -3.05 -4.43 -5.16
N PRO A 76 -2.38 -3.40 -4.58
CA PRO A 76 -1.46 -2.57 -5.35
C PRO A 76 -0.20 -3.32 -5.78
N ALA A 77 0.33 -4.23 -4.95
CA ALA A 77 1.47 -5.07 -5.31
C ALA A 77 1.12 -6.05 -6.45
N ALA A 78 -0.06 -6.67 -6.39
CA ALA A 78 -0.57 -7.52 -7.45
C ALA A 78 -0.76 -6.75 -8.77
N MET A 79 -1.23 -5.50 -8.71
CA MET A 79 -1.33 -4.64 -9.90
C MET A 79 0.06 -4.37 -10.50
N VAL A 80 1.04 -3.99 -9.67
CA VAL A 80 2.40 -3.63 -10.09
C VAL A 80 3.19 -4.82 -10.65
N ALA A 81 3.03 -6.02 -10.09
CA ALA A 81 3.69 -7.22 -10.59
C ALA A 81 2.90 -7.88 -11.74
N GLY A 82 1.57 -7.99 -11.57
CA GLY A 82 0.69 -8.70 -12.49
C GLY A 82 0.50 -7.98 -13.82
N GLY A 83 0.48 -6.65 -13.84
CA GLY A 83 0.36 -5.87 -15.08
C GLY A 83 1.49 -6.16 -16.07
N PRO A 84 2.77 -5.94 -15.69
CA PRO A 84 3.93 -6.29 -16.52
C PRO A 84 3.98 -7.78 -16.88
N ALA A 85 3.65 -8.68 -15.94
CA ALA A 85 3.62 -10.12 -16.23
C ALA A 85 2.60 -10.46 -17.33
N LEU A 86 1.38 -9.92 -17.26
CA LEU A 86 0.35 -10.10 -18.28
C LEU A 86 0.73 -9.46 -19.62
N LEU A 87 1.48 -8.35 -19.60
CA LEU A 87 1.99 -7.71 -20.81
C LEU A 87 2.99 -8.62 -21.53
N VAL A 88 3.95 -9.19 -20.80
CA VAL A 88 4.97 -10.11 -21.33
C VAL A 88 4.32 -11.39 -21.86
N LEU A 89 3.45 -12.03 -21.06
CA LEU A 89 2.71 -13.24 -21.47
C LEU A 89 1.79 -12.96 -22.67
N GLY A 90 1.35 -11.71 -22.82
CA GLY A 90 0.53 -11.24 -23.91
C GLY A 90 1.22 -11.23 -25.27
N LEU A 91 2.55 -11.29 -25.31
CA LEU A 91 3.31 -11.41 -26.56
C LEU A 91 3.03 -12.75 -27.26
N GLY A 92 2.87 -13.83 -26.48
CA GLY A 92 2.61 -15.18 -27.00
C GLY A 92 1.13 -15.56 -27.08
N SER A 93 0.22 -14.86 -26.41
CA SER A 93 -1.20 -15.24 -26.34
C SER A 93 -2.16 -14.05 -26.35
N LYS A 94 -3.37 -14.27 -26.89
CA LYS A 94 -4.45 -13.27 -26.89
C LYS A 94 -5.14 -13.17 -25.52
N TRP A 95 -5.12 -14.24 -24.73
CA TRP A 95 -5.81 -14.30 -23.43
C TRP A 95 -5.24 -13.33 -22.39
N PRO A 96 -3.92 -13.32 -22.09
CA PRO A 96 -3.34 -12.37 -21.13
C PRO A 96 -3.55 -10.91 -21.55
N ARG A 97 -3.49 -10.62 -22.85
CA ARG A 97 -3.79 -9.28 -23.39
C ARG A 97 -5.23 -8.85 -23.14
N ARG A 98 -6.20 -9.75 -23.34
CA ARG A 98 -7.61 -9.47 -23.05
C ARG A 98 -7.82 -9.22 -21.57
N LEU A 99 -7.25 -10.07 -20.71
CA LEU A 99 -7.33 -9.90 -19.27
C LEU A 99 -6.71 -8.57 -18.81
N LEU A 100 -5.51 -8.24 -19.28
CA LEU A 100 -4.86 -6.96 -18.98
C LEU A 100 -5.73 -5.77 -19.40
N LYS A 101 -6.31 -5.80 -20.61
CA LYS A 101 -7.22 -4.76 -21.09
C LYS A 101 -8.43 -4.60 -20.18
N VAL A 102 -9.09 -5.70 -19.81
CA VAL A 102 -10.25 -5.67 -18.91
C VAL A 102 -9.87 -5.08 -17.56
N LEU A 103 -8.77 -5.55 -16.95
CA LEU A 103 -8.30 -5.04 -15.66
C LEU A 103 -7.92 -3.55 -15.73
N ALA A 104 -7.26 -3.11 -16.80
CA ALA A 104 -6.91 -1.70 -16.99
C ALA A 104 -8.15 -0.82 -17.14
N VAL A 105 -9.15 -1.24 -17.91
CA VAL A 105 -10.42 -0.52 -18.06
C VAL A 105 -11.15 -0.43 -16.72
N LEU A 106 -11.25 -1.54 -15.98
CA LEU A 106 -11.88 -1.55 -14.65
C LEU A 106 -11.17 -0.62 -13.67
N TYR A 107 -9.83 -0.64 -13.65
CA TYR A 107 -9.04 0.23 -12.79
C TYR A 107 -9.25 1.71 -13.12
N VAL A 108 -9.17 2.08 -14.41
CA VAL A 108 -9.36 3.48 -14.84
C VAL A 108 -10.79 3.94 -14.59
N ALA A 109 -11.80 3.15 -14.96
CA ALA A 109 -13.21 3.52 -14.78
C ALA A 109 -13.59 3.61 -13.29
N GLY A 110 -13.22 2.61 -12.50
CA GLY A 110 -13.47 2.59 -11.06
C GLY A 110 -12.71 3.70 -10.33
N GLY A 111 -11.42 3.85 -10.64
CA GLY A 111 -10.57 4.88 -10.06
C GLY A 111 -11.04 6.30 -10.42
N MET A 112 -11.44 6.55 -11.67
CA MET A 112 -11.98 7.85 -12.09
C MET A 112 -13.33 8.13 -11.41
N THR A 113 -14.18 7.12 -11.27
CA THR A 113 -15.46 7.25 -10.55
C THR A 113 -15.25 7.62 -9.08
N ALA A 114 -14.35 6.91 -8.40
CA ALA A 114 -14.00 7.17 -7.00
C ALA A 114 -13.37 8.57 -6.84
N SER A 115 -12.42 8.92 -7.70
CA SER A 115 -11.74 10.21 -7.70
C SER A 115 -12.70 11.37 -7.96
N SER A 116 -13.63 11.21 -8.90
CA SER A 116 -14.67 12.21 -9.18
C SER A 116 -15.66 12.38 -8.03
N ARG A 117 -15.99 11.31 -7.30
CA ARG A 117 -16.83 11.42 -6.09
C ARG A 117 -16.09 12.11 -4.95
N ALA A 118 -14.81 11.81 -4.75
CA ALA A 118 -13.99 12.44 -3.73
C ALA A 118 -13.77 13.93 -4.03
N ALA A 119 -13.39 14.25 -5.26
CA ALA A 119 -13.12 15.61 -5.73
C ALA A 119 -14.35 16.53 -5.61
N ARG A 120 -15.55 16.01 -5.88
CA ARG A 120 -16.82 16.76 -5.72
C ARG A 120 -17.08 17.23 -4.28
N LYS A 121 -16.61 16.51 -3.26
CA LYS A 121 -16.82 16.89 -1.86
C LYS A 121 -16.01 18.11 -1.42
N THR A 122 -14.90 18.38 -2.11
CA THR A 122 -13.93 19.41 -1.73
C THR A 122 -13.69 20.45 -2.82
N GLY A 123 -14.33 20.32 -3.98
CA GLY A 123 -14.08 21.16 -5.15
C GLY A 123 -12.73 20.90 -5.85
N ALA A 124 -12.07 19.78 -5.56
CA ALA A 124 -10.79 19.44 -6.16
C ALA A 124 -10.92 19.03 -7.64
N ASN A 125 -9.80 18.98 -8.35
CA ASN A 125 -9.75 18.47 -9.73
C ASN A 125 -9.81 16.92 -9.72
N PRO A 126 -10.76 16.29 -10.45
CA PRO A 126 -10.93 14.84 -10.46
C PRO A 126 -9.76 14.10 -11.11
N PHE A 127 -9.13 14.66 -12.13
CA PHE A 127 -7.96 14.08 -12.79
C PHE A 127 -6.73 14.12 -11.90
N LEU A 128 -6.50 15.22 -11.19
CA LEU A 128 -5.41 15.29 -10.19
C LEU A 128 -5.65 14.35 -9.02
N THR A 129 -6.91 14.21 -8.58
CA THR A 129 -7.29 13.24 -7.55
C THR A 129 -7.02 11.81 -8.01
N PHE A 130 -7.35 11.49 -9.27
CA PHE A 130 -7.02 10.20 -9.88
C PHE A 130 -5.51 9.98 -10.01
N ALA A 131 -4.77 11.01 -10.43
CA ALA A 131 -3.31 10.94 -10.53
C ALA A 131 -2.66 10.70 -9.15
N ALA A 132 -3.15 11.34 -8.10
CA ALA A 132 -2.72 11.08 -6.72
C ALA A 132 -3.01 9.63 -6.30
N MET A 133 -4.25 9.15 -6.51
CA MET A 133 -4.66 7.76 -6.24
C MET A 133 -3.76 6.76 -6.98
N ALA A 134 -3.51 6.97 -8.27
CA ALA A 134 -2.67 6.09 -9.08
C ALA A 134 -1.21 6.11 -8.62
N THR A 135 -0.70 7.29 -8.26
CA THR A 135 0.64 7.45 -7.68
C THR A 135 0.77 6.65 -6.39
N MET A 136 -0.22 6.72 -5.50
CA MET A 136 -0.24 5.97 -4.24
C MET A 136 -0.22 4.45 -4.49
N HIS A 137 -1.06 3.94 -5.39
CA HIS A 137 -1.11 2.50 -5.69
C HIS A 137 0.19 1.99 -6.31
N ALA A 138 0.73 2.70 -7.29
CA ALA A 138 1.96 2.29 -7.97
C ALA A 138 3.17 2.32 -7.03
N SER A 139 3.35 3.43 -6.30
CA SER A 139 4.49 3.59 -5.37
C SER A 139 4.41 2.61 -4.20
N TYR A 140 3.23 2.42 -3.60
CA TYR A 140 3.01 1.43 -2.56
C TYR A 140 3.27 0.02 -3.05
N GLY A 141 2.73 -0.36 -4.22
CA GLY A 141 2.92 -1.71 -4.76
C GLY A 141 4.39 -2.02 -5.01
N LEU A 142 5.13 -1.06 -5.59
CA LEU A 142 6.59 -1.17 -5.75
C LEU A 142 7.32 -1.28 -4.40
N GLY A 143 6.97 -0.41 -3.46
CA GLY A 143 7.53 -0.43 -2.10
C GLY A 143 7.33 -1.78 -1.44
N PHE A 144 6.11 -2.32 -1.48
CA PHE A 144 5.75 -3.61 -0.91
C PHE A 144 6.61 -4.75 -1.41
N ILE A 145 6.75 -4.87 -2.73
CA ILE A 145 7.56 -5.92 -3.35
C ILE A 145 9.02 -5.77 -2.93
N GLN A 146 9.57 -4.56 -2.97
CA GLN A 146 10.97 -4.29 -2.62
C GLN A 146 11.26 -4.52 -1.13
N GLY A 147 10.36 -4.07 -0.24
CA GLY A 147 10.45 -4.29 1.20
C GLY A 147 10.43 -5.76 1.55
N ALA A 148 9.48 -6.52 0.98
CA ALA A 148 9.40 -7.96 1.20
C ALA A 148 10.64 -8.70 0.67
N TRP A 149 11.12 -8.33 -0.52
CA TRP A 149 12.31 -8.96 -1.09
C TRP A 149 13.57 -8.70 -0.26
N ARG A 150 13.82 -7.43 0.13
CA ARG A 150 14.98 -7.07 0.96
C ARG A 150 14.96 -7.77 2.30
N GLU A 151 13.80 -7.82 2.96
CA GLU A 151 13.69 -8.44 4.27
C GLU A 151 13.89 -9.96 4.21
N ARG A 152 13.32 -10.64 3.22
CA ARG A 152 13.55 -12.08 3.03
C ARG A 152 15.03 -12.40 2.82
N ARG A 153 15.75 -11.56 2.05
CA ARG A 153 17.20 -11.73 1.85
C ARG A 153 17.98 -11.51 3.13
N ARG A 154 17.58 -10.55 3.97
CA ARG A 154 18.18 -10.30 5.28
C ARG A 154 18.00 -11.51 6.21
N LEU A 155 16.76 -12.00 6.35
CA LEU A 155 16.44 -13.17 7.18
C LEU A 155 17.19 -14.43 6.72
N ALA A 156 17.36 -14.63 5.40
CA ALA A 156 18.11 -15.75 4.85
C ALA A 156 19.65 -15.64 5.03
N ALA A 157 20.17 -14.45 5.34
CA ALA A 157 21.59 -14.25 5.62
C ALA A 157 21.91 -14.36 7.13
N GLU A 158 20.88 -14.24 7.98
CA GLU A 158 20.98 -14.32 9.44
C GLU A 158 20.73 -15.74 9.99
N GLY A 159 20.11 -16.63 9.21
CA GLY A 159 19.82 -18.04 9.56
C GLY A 159 20.75 -19.02 8.86
#